data_AF-A0A7D9HTA6-F1
#
_entry.id   AF-A0A7D9HTA6-F1
#
_cell.length_a   1.000
_cell.length_b   1.000
_cell.length_c   1.000
_cell.angle_alpha   90.00
_cell.angle_beta   90.00
_cell.angle_gamma   90.00
#
_symmetry.space_group_name_H-M   'P 1'
#
loop_
_entity.id
_entity.type
_entity.pdbx_description
1 polymer ?
#
loop_
_entity_poly.entity_id
_entity_poly.type
_entity_poly.pdbx_seq_one_letter_code
_entity_poly.pdbx_strand_id
1 'polypeptide(L)'
;MASLRSYLPPAGSTVWRNERRLTRTSSSGEAESGLSRTRIKHIVVREVWKRDIPSPHALYKIDVMTQSNHWFILRRYREFHCLHLNLVKQFNIPSDMLPTKKLFSNMSLIHLEKRRNALEHYLQRLINSHHDIAESQELFQFLNVQTHDVLCVTRQLAKVLENEGRNILASGGVFTFSPTQMYCITRQLQLPHVAIQQSDTSNPGDEMVDLGYLYDFIQELKSLCVSGVASRSSPCQELISNQAFDISLFKSLQKLQ
;
A
#
# COMPACT_ATOMS: atom_id res chain seq x y z
N MET A 1 -19.75 -0.84 -20.90
CA MET A 1 -19.15 -0.92 -19.56
C MET A 1 -20.06 -1.76 -18.69
N ALA A 2 -19.65 -2.98 -18.31
CA ALA A 2 -20.43 -3.80 -17.39
C ALA A 2 -20.41 -3.15 -16.00
N SER A 3 -21.58 -3.03 -15.36
CA SER A 3 -21.68 -2.42 -14.03
C SER A 3 -20.97 -3.32 -13.00
N LEU A 4 -19.92 -2.82 -12.36
CA LEU A 4 -19.18 -3.57 -11.32
C LEU A 4 -20.00 -3.76 -10.02
N ARG A 5 -21.26 -3.31 -9.99
CA ARG A 5 -22.18 -3.39 -8.86
C ARG A 5 -22.45 -4.82 -8.39
N SER A 6 -22.37 -5.81 -9.28
CA SER A 6 -22.55 -7.23 -8.97
C SER A 6 -21.38 -7.89 -8.24
N TYR A 7 -20.21 -7.24 -8.19
CA TYR A 7 -18.99 -7.81 -7.60
C TYR A 7 -18.75 -7.37 -6.15
N LEU A 8 -19.61 -6.53 -5.60
CA LEU A 8 -19.57 -6.18 -4.19
C LEU A 8 -20.43 -7.16 -3.39
N PRO A 9 -19.90 -7.75 -2.32
CA PRO A 9 -20.68 -8.65 -1.47
C PRO A 9 -21.84 -7.91 -0.79
N PRO A 10 -22.95 -8.61 -0.51
CA PRO A 10 -24.16 -8.02 0.07
C PRO A 10 -23.88 -7.41 1.44
N ALA A 11 -24.61 -6.33 1.76
CA ALA A 11 -24.48 -5.63 3.03
C ALA A 11 -24.78 -6.58 4.20
N GLY A 12 -23.83 -6.72 5.13
CA GLY A 12 -23.98 -7.59 6.31
C GLY A 12 -23.48 -9.03 6.14
N SER A 13 -22.95 -9.42 4.98
CA SER A 13 -22.30 -10.73 4.85
C SER A 13 -21.01 -10.79 5.67
N THR A 14 -20.91 -11.77 6.58
CA THR A 14 -19.68 -12.19 7.26
C THR A 14 -18.98 -13.33 6.53
N VAL A 15 -19.53 -13.80 5.40
CA VAL A 15 -18.96 -14.91 4.63
C VAL A 15 -17.86 -14.38 3.71
N TRP A 16 -16.68 -14.25 4.32
CA TRP A 16 -15.46 -13.87 3.64
C TRP A 16 -14.53 -15.07 3.64
N ARG A 17 -14.25 -15.60 2.44
CA ARG A 17 -13.09 -16.44 2.09
C ARG A 17 -13.26 -17.97 1.92
N ASN A 18 -14.36 -18.64 2.30
CA ASN A 18 -14.36 -20.13 2.29
C ASN A 18 -15.04 -20.92 1.14
N GLU A 19 -15.72 -20.32 0.15
CA GLU A 19 -16.42 -21.14 -0.87
C GLU A 19 -15.96 -20.99 -2.33
N ARG A 20 -14.91 -20.21 -2.63
CA ARG A 20 -14.32 -20.17 -3.99
C ARG A 20 -13.16 -21.16 -4.20
N ARG A 21 -13.15 -22.26 -3.45
CA ARG A 21 -12.23 -23.40 -3.67
C ARG A 21 -12.88 -24.63 -4.32
N LEU A 22 -14.19 -24.59 -4.59
CA LEU A 22 -14.94 -25.79 -5.05
C LEU A 22 -15.46 -25.74 -6.49
N THR A 23 -15.24 -24.68 -7.26
CA THR A 23 -15.37 -24.75 -8.73
C THR A 23 -13.99 -24.81 -9.36
N ARG A 24 -13.31 -25.94 -9.11
CA ARG A 24 -12.12 -26.39 -9.86
C ARG A 24 -12.55 -26.77 -11.27
N THR A 25 -12.43 -25.84 -12.20
CA THR A 25 -12.03 -26.18 -13.58
C THR A 25 -10.57 -25.80 -13.70
N SER A 26 -9.75 -26.83 -13.76
CA SER A 26 -8.30 -26.82 -13.86
C SER A 26 -7.78 -25.89 -14.97
N SER A 27 -7.09 -24.82 -14.56
CA SER A 27 -5.96 -24.28 -15.31
C SER A 27 -4.83 -24.00 -14.31
N SER A 28 -3.69 -24.64 -14.54
CA SER A 28 -2.55 -24.70 -13.61
C SER A 28 -1.77 -23.37 -13.50
N GLY A 29 -2.23 -22.30 -14.16
CA GLY A 29 -1.50 -21.03 -14.31
C GLY A 29 -1.89 -19.89 -13.34
N GLU A 30 -3.05 -19.97 -12.66
CA GLU A 30 -3.50 -18.86 -11.80
C GLU A 30 -2.85 -18.83 -10.41
N ALA A 31 -2.30 -19.95 -9.94
CA ALA A 31 -1.69 -20.02 -8.61
C ALA A 31 -0.32 -19.36 -8.54
N GLU A 32 0.42 -19.31 -9.66
CA GLU A 32 1.77 -18.72 -9.72
C GLU A 32 1.76 -17.24 -10.11
N SER A 33 0.72 -16.76 -10.82
CA SER A 33 0.59 -15.34 -11.21
C SER A 33 0.17 -14.41 -10.07
N GLY A 34 -0.44 -14.94 -9.00
CA GLY A 34 -0.93 -14.16 -7.85
C GLY A 34 0.17 -13.60 -6.92
N LEU A 35 1.42 -13.89 -7.27
CA LEU A 35 2.60 -13.65 -6.47
C LEU A 35 3.43 -12.46 -7.03
N SER A 36 3.17 -12.08 -8.28
CA SER A 36 3.77 -10.90 -8.96
C SER A 36 3.04 -9.59 -8.64
N ARG A 37 1.78 -9.65 -8.19
CA ARG A 37 0.91 -8.48 -7.95
C ARG A 37 0.80 -8.15 -6.46
N THR A 38 0.91 -6.86 -6.15
CA THR A 38 0.65 -6.35 -4.81
C THR A 38 -0.83 -6.53 -4.47
N ARG A 39 -1.09 -7.24 -3.36
CA ARG A 39 -2.45 -7.48 -2.87
C ARG A 39 -2.54 -7.31 -1.37
N ILE A 40 -3.52 -6.53 -0.94
CA ILE A 40 -3.86 -6.37 0.47
C ILE A 40 -4.57 -7.65 0.94
N LYS A 41 -3.99 -8.33 1.92
CA LYS A 41 -4.51 -9.59 2.49
C LYS A 41 -5.44 -9.34 3.67
N HIS A 42 -5.17 -8.30 4.45
CA HIS A 42 -5.95 -7.97 5.64
C HIS A 42 -5.91 -6.47 5.92
N ILE A 43 -7.03 -5.94 6.44
CA ILE A 43 -7.15 -4.54 6.84
C ILE A 43 -8.02 -4.43 8.10
N VAL A 44 -7.56 -3.63 9.06
CA VAL A 44 -8.24 -3.40 10.35
C VAL A 44 -8.14 -1.93 10.70
N VAL A 45 -9.21 -1.35 11.25
CA VAL A 45 -9.15 -0.01 11.84
C VAL A 45 -9.07 -0.16 13.35
N ARG A 46 -7.87 -0.22 13.94
CA ARG A 46 -7.72 -0.60 15.35
C ARG A 46 -8.24 0.42 16.34
N GLU A 47 -7.91 1.69 16.11
CA GLU A 47 -8.05 2.74 17.10
C GLU A 47 -8.60 4.01 16.47
N VAL A 48 -9.22 4.85 17.30
CA VAL A 48 -9.59 6.22 16.95
C VAL A 48 -8.96 7.19 17.94
N TRP A 49 -8.22 8.16 17.42
CA TRP A 49 -7.57 9.20 18.21
C TRP A 49 -8.23 10.55 17.96
N LYS A 50 -8.51 11.27 19.03
CA LYS A 50 -8.93 12.67 18.95
C LYS A 50 -7.69 13.55 18.94
N ARG A 51 -7.70 14.57 18.09
CA ARG A 51 -6.68 15.60 18.01
C ARG A 51 -7.35 16.95 18.06
N ASP A 52 -6.84 17.84 18.90
CA ASP A 52 -7.41 19.17 19.07
C ASP A 52 -6.84 20.20 18.06
N ILE A 53 -5.63 19.93 17.54
CA ILE A 53 -4.88 20.83 16.65
C ILE A 53 -4.77 20.20 15.25
N PRO A 54 -4.95 20.95 14.14
CA PRO A 54 -5.25 22.38 14.07
C PRO A 54 -6.70 22.76 14.38
N SER A 55 -7.59 21.76 14.43
CA SER A 55 -8.99 21.89 14.85
C SER A 55 -9.46 20.52 15.37
N PRO A 56 -10.41 20.42 16.32
CA PRO A 56 -10.91 19.14 16.82
C PRO A 56 -11.29 18.16 15.70
N HIS A 57 -10.57 17.05 15.59
CA HIS A 57 -10.81 16.01 14.60
C HIS A 57 -10.45 14.62 15.11
N ALA A 58 -11.02 13.60 14.47
CA ALA A 58 -10.72 12.20 14.73
C ALA A 58 -9.85 11.61 13.62
N LEU A 59 -8.81 10.89 14.01
CA LEU A 59 -7.94 10.07 13.17
C LEU A 59 -8.20 8.60 13.45
N TYR A 60 -8.32 7.81 12.39
CA TYR A 60 -8.52 6.37 12.45
C TYR A 60 -7.19 5.70 12.11
N LYS A 61 -6.70 4.86 13.03
CA LYS A 61 -5.50 4.04 12.82
C LYS A 61 -5.87 2.78 12.06
N ILE A 62 -5.34 2.65 10.86
CA ILE A 62 -5.65 1.57 9.91
C ILE A 62 -4.39 0.72 9.75
N ASP A 63 -4.47 -0.54 10.15
CA ASP A 63 -3.43 -1.54 9.89
C ASP A 63 -3.67 -2.19 8.52
N VAL A 64 -2.65 -2.18 7.67
CA VAL A 64 -2.67 -2.72 6.31
C VAL A 64 -1.62 -3.81 6.20
N MET A 65 -2.06 -5.00 5.81
CA MET A 65 -1.17 -6.15 5.62
C MET A 65 -1.23 -6.64 4.18
N THR A 66 -0.07 -6.72 3.54
CA THR A 66 0.12 -7.37 2.24
C THR A 66 0.84 -8.71 2.43
N GLN A 67 1.25 -9.33 1.32
CA GLN A 67 2.10 -10.52 1.35
C GLN A 67 3.52 -10.20 1.82
N SER A 68 3.96 -8.95 1.60
CA SER A 68 5.36 -8.56 1.70
C SER A 68 5.66 -7.66 2.90
N ASN A 69 4.68 -6.88 3.36
CA ASN A 69 4.84 -5.96 4.47
C ASN A 69 3.55 -5.79 5.32
N HIS A 70 3.72 -5.21 6.49
CA HIS A 70 2.68 -4.70 7.38
C HIS A 70 3.04 -3.30 7.85
N TRP A 71 2.12 -2.36 7.69
CA TRP A 71 2.23 -1.00 8.19
C TRP A 71 0.89 -0.53 8.72
N PHE A 72 0.89 0.62 9.39
CA PHE A 72 -0.34 1.32 9.73
C PHE A 72 -0.33 2.73 9.14
N ILE A 73 -1.52 3.28 8.91
CA ILE A 73 -1.71 4.67 8.49
C ILE A 73 -2.76 5.34 9.37
N LEU A 74 -2.78 6.67 9.36
CA LEU A 74 -3.80 7.45 10.02
C LEU A 74 -4.62 8.19 8.96
N ARG A 75 -5.94 8.06 9.02
CA ARG A 75 -6.84 8.77 8.09
C ARG A 75 -7.98 9.39 8.85
N ARG A 76 -8.38 10.61 8.50
CA ARG A 76 -9.63 11.22 8.97
C ARG A 76 -10.77 10.89 8.01
N TYR A 77 -11.99 10.92 8.52
CA TYR A 77 -13.20 10.59 7.74
C TYR A 77 -13.31 11.33 6.40
N ARG A 78 -12.88 12.59 6.30
CA ARG A 78 -12.93 13.34 5.03
C ARG A 78 -12.12 12.66 3.92
N GLU A 79 -11.01 11.99 4.27
CA GLU A 79 -10.17 11.30 3.28
C GLU A 79 -10.87 10.04 2.76
N PHE A 80 -11.59 9.31 3.63
CA PHE A 80 -12.45 8.21 3.20
C PHE A 80 -13.55 8.69 2.25
N HIS A 81 -14.12 9.87 2.53
CA HIS A 81 -15.12 10.47 1.66
C HIS A 81 -14.54 10.85 0.28
N CYS A 82 -13.34 11.44 0.23
CA CYS A 82 -12.66 11.71 -1.04
C CYS A 82 -12.36 10.43 -1.83
N LEU A 83 -11.84 9.39 -1.16
CA LEU A 83 -11.64 8.07 -1.77
C LEU A 83 -12.95 7.55 -2.36
N HIS A 84 -14.04 7.59 -1.58
CA HIS A 84 -15.33 7.07 -2.01
C HIS A 84 -15.87 7.80 -3.25
N LEU A 85 -15.78 9.12 -3.29
CA LEU A 85 -16.21 9.90 -4.46
C LEU A 85 -15.44 9.52 -5.73
N ASN A 86 -14.12 9.31 -5.61
CA ASN A 86 -13.30 8.88 -6.75
C ASN A 86 -13.71 7.49 -7.23
N LEU A 87 -13.91 6.55 -6.30
CA LEU A 87 -14.32 5.19 -6.63
C LEU A 87 -15.73 5.13 -7.23
N VAL A 88 -16.68 5.95 -6.76
CA VAL A 88 -18.02 6.07 -7.36
C VAL A 88 -17.89 6.57 -8.80
N LYS A 89 -17.09 7.60 -9.03
CA LYS A 89 -16.89 8.21 -10.36
C LYS A 89 -16.28 7.23 -11.36
N GLN A 90 -15.30 6.44 -10.94
CA GLN A 90 -14.55 5.56 -11.85
C GLN A 90 -15.16 4.17 -12.00
N PHE A 91 -15.65 3.59 -10.90
CA PHE A 91 -16.06 2.18 -10.85
C PHE A 91 -17.56 1.98 -10.59
N ASN A 92 -18.32 3.07 -10.45
CA ASN A 92 -19.77 3.04 -10.19
C ASN A 92 -20.15 2.21 -8.95
N ILE A 93 -19.35 2.29 -7.88
CA ILE A 93 -19.69 1.67 -6.60
C ILE A 93 -20.92 2.34 -5.97
N PRO A 94 -21.70 1.66 -5.10
CA PRO A 94 -22.88 2.24 -4.46
C PRO A 94 -22.52 3.47 -3.60
N SER A 95 -23.22 4.58 -3.81
CA SER A 95 -22.98 5.86 -3.12
C SER A 95 -23.31 5.84 -1.62
N ASP A 96 -24.09 4.86 -1.18
CA ASP A 96 -24.49 4.62 0.21
C ASP A 96 -23.53 3.68 0.96
N MET A 97 -22.49 3.18 0.28
CA MET A 97 -21.54 2.23 0.86
C MET A 97 -20.69 2.85 1.97
N LEU A 98 -20.37 4.15 1.88
CA LEU A 98 -19.65 4.86 2.93
C LEU A 98 -20.61 5.32 4.04
N PRO A 99 -20.32 5.05 5.33
CA PRO A 99 -21.20 5.47 6.43
C PRO A 99 -21.36 6.99 6.45
N THR A 100 -22.59 7.50 6.45
CA THR A 100 -22.86 8.94 6.31
C THR A 100 -22.41 9.77 7.52
N LYS A 101 -22.12 11.05 7.28
CA LYS A 101 -21.91 12.03 8.36
C LYS A 101 -23.25 12.32 9.04
N LYS A 102 -23.49 11.76 10.23
CA LYS A 102 -24.59 12.24 11.07
C LYS A 102 -24.25 13.64 11.61
N LEU A 103 -25.22 14.55 11.52
CA LEU A 103 -25.08 15.99 11.80
C LEU A 103 -25.04 16.35 13.30
N PHE A 104 -25.30 15.40 14.21
CA PHE A 104 -25.44 15.67 15.65
C PHE A 104 -24.43 14.86 16.50
N SER A 105 -23.58 15.60 17.25
CA SER A 105 -22.53 15.17 18.18
C SER A 105 -21.46 14.20 17.63
N ASN A 106 -20.60 14.74 16.79
CA ASN A 106 -19.69 14.03 15.88
C ASN A 106 -18.45 13.45 16.58
N MET A 107 -18.25 13.76 17.86
CA MET A 107 -17.00 13.51 18.61
C MET A 107 -17.22 12.76 19.93
N SER A 108 -18.42 12.27 20.24
CA SER A 108 -18.56 11.33 21.36
C SER A 108 -17.80 10.03 21.06
N LEU A 109 -17.20 9.41 22.08
CA LEU A 109 -16.44 8.17 21.88
C LEU A 109 -17.30 7.06 21.27
N ILE A 110 -18.55 6.93 21.71
CA ILE A 110 -19.51 5.95 21.19
C ILE A 110 -19.74 6.15 19.68
N HIS A 111 -19.92 7.40 19.23
CA HIS A 111 -20.12 7.69 17.80
C HIS A 111 -18.85 7.46 16.98
N LEU A 112 -17.68 7.78 17.52
CA LEU A 112 -16.40 7.55 16.87
C LEU A 112 -16.11 6.07 16.71
N GLU A 113 -16.42 5.26 17.73
CA GLU A 113 -16.22 3.81 17.73
C GLU A 113 -17.20 3.11 16.78
N LYS A 114 -18.48 3.51 16.78
CA LYS A 114 -19.44 3.03 15.79
C LYS A 114 -18.99 3.35 14.36
N ARG A 115 -18.45 4.55 14.15
CA ARG A 115 -17.90 4.96 12.85
C ARG A 115 -16.63 4.17 12.52
N ARG A 116 -15.74 3.89 13.48
CA ARG A 116 -14.55 3.04 13.30
C ARG A 116 -14.92 1.69 12.71
N ASN A 117 -15.85 0.98 13.35
CA ASN A 117 -16.35 -0.32 12.88
C ASN A 117 -16.95 -0.24 11.46
N ALA A 118 -17.76 0.79 11.19
CA ALA A 118 -18.35 0.96 9.86
C ALA A 118 -17.30 1.26 8.77
N LEU A 119 -16.26 2.04 9.09
CA LEU A 119 -15.15 2.33 8.17
C LEU A 119 -14.28 1.09 7.94
N GLU A 120 -14.08 0.25 8.95
CA GLU A 120 -13.39 -1.04 8.78
C GLU A 120 -14.14 -1.96 7.82
N HIS A 121 -15.45 -2.14 8.02
CA HIS A 121 -16.27 -2.92 7.11
C HIS A 121 -16.28 -2.33 5.68
N TYR A 122 -16.30 -1.01 5.54
CA TYR A 122 -16.17 -0.35 4.24
C TYR A 122 -14.87 -0.75 3.53
N LEU A 123 -13.72 -0.63 4.21
CA LEU A 123 -12.42 -1.00 3.64
C LEU A 123 -12.31 -2.50 3.33
N GLN A 124 -12.80 -3.36 4.22
CA GLN A 124 -12.85 -4.80 4.01
C GLN A 124 -13.68 -5.15 2.77
N ARG A 125 -14.78 -4.44 2.51
CA ARG A 125 -15.56 -4.63 1.29
C ARG A 125 -14.81 -4.20 0.04
N LEU A 126 -14.04 -3.12 0.08
CA LEU A 126 -13.23 -2.68 -1.06
C LEU A 126 -12.12 -3.68 -1.40
N ILE A 127 -11.31 -4.09 -0.42
CA ILE A 127 -10.14 -4.97 -0.68
C ILE A 127 -10.54 -6.39 -1.12
N ASN A 128 -11.78 -6.80 -0.86
CA ASN A 128 -12.31 -8.11 -1.22
C ASN A 128 -13.28 -8.04 -2.43
N SER A 129 -13.39 -6.88 -3.07
CA SER A 129 -14.20 -6.68 -4.27
C SER A 129 -13.46 -7.12 -5.55
N HIS A 130 -13.97 -6.73 -6.72
CA HIS A 130 -13.29 -6.97 -7.99
C HIS A 130 -11.88 -6.35 -7.99
N HIS A 131 -10.95 -6.99 -8.71
CA HIS A 131 -9.54 -6.56 -8.73
C HIS A 131 -9.37 -5.12 -9.24
N ASP A 132 -10.22 -4.65 -10.16
CA ASP A 132 -10.21 -3.26 -10.62
C ASP A 132 -10.36 -2.24 -9.49
N ILE A 133 -11.12 -2.58 -8.44
CA ILE A 133 -11.33 -1.72 -7.26
C ILE A 133 -10.29 -2.05 -6.19
N ALA A 134 -10.12 -3.33 -5.88
CA ALA A 134 -9.23 -3.80 -4.83
C ALA A 134 -7.74 -3.46 -5.08
N GLU A 135 -7.37 -3.31 -6.35
CA GLU A 135 -6.02 -2.96 -6.83
C GLU A 135 -6.02 -1.61 -7.58
N SER A 136 -7.06 -0.80 -7.39
CA SER A 136 -7.14 0.56 -7.95
C SER A 136 -6.06 1.49 -7.41
N GLN A 137 -5.61 2.44 -8.24
CA GLN A 137 -4.65 3.47 -7.84
C GLN A 137 -5.18 4.31 -6.68
N GLU A 138 -6.48 4.60 -6.66
CA GLU A 138 -7.15 5.41 -5.64
C GLU A 138 -7.08 4.73 -4.27
N LEU A 139 -7.38 3.43 -4.22
CA LEU A 139 -7.31 2.66 -2.99
C LEU A 139 -5.86 2.50 -2.52
N PHE A 140 -4.93 2.22 -3.45
CA PHE A 140 -3.51 2.07 -3.12
C PHE A 140 -2.89 3.37 -2.61
N GLN A 141 -3.24 4.51 -3.19
CA GLN A 141 -2.83 5.83 -2.72
C GLN A 141 -3.43 6.13 -1.34
N PHE A 142 -4.72 5.84 -1.13
CA PHE A 142 -5.35 6.02 0.18
C PHE A 142 -4.66 5.17 1.27
N LEU A 143 -4.23 3.96 0.92
CA LEU A 143 -3.58 3.04 1.85
C LEU A 143 -2.06 3.16 1.94
N ASN A 144 -1.44 4.10 1.21
CA ASN A 144 0.01 4.27 1.09
C ASN A 144 0.74 2.99 0.65
N VAL A 145 0.11 2.17 -0.20
CA VAL A 145 0.69 0.91 -0.70
C VAL A 145 1.99 1.17 -1.46
N GLN A 146 2.03 2.20 -2.31
CA GLN A 146 3.20 2.51 -3.13
C GLN A 146 4.46 2.83 -2.31
N THR A 147 4.31 3.33 -1.08
CA THR A 147 5.44 3.72 -0.23
C THR A 147 5.79 2.70 0.85
N HIS A 148 5.00 1.63 1.02
CA HIS A 148 5.20 0.64 2.08
C HIS A 148 5.22 -0.80 1.58
N ASP A 149 4.54 -1.14 0.49
CA ASP A 149 4.60 -2.49 -0.05
C ASP A 149 5.96 -2.74 -0.70
N VAL A 150 6.60 -3.86 -0.36
CA VAL A 150 7.97 -4.14 -0.77
C VAL A 150 8.11 -4.17 -2.29
N LEU A 151 7.14 -4.78 -2.98
CA LEU A 151 7.17 -4.90 -4.45
C LEU A 151 6.99 -3.53 -5.11
N CYS A 152 6.03 -2.73 -4.62
CA CYS A 152 5.82 -1.38 -5.16
C CYS A 152 7.05 -0.49 -4.95
N VAL A 153 7.62 -0.49 -3.74
CA VAL A 153 8.75 0.36 -3.38
C VAL A 153 10.00 -0.02 -4.19
N THR A 154 10.34 -1.30 -4.26
CA THR A 154 11.55 -1.75 -4.97
C THR A 154 11.45 -1.55 -6.48
N ARG A 155 10.28 -1.79 -7.09
CA ARG A 155 10.05 -1.50 -8.51
C ARG A 155 10.13 -0.01 -8.79
N GLN A 156 9.53 0.83 -7.95
CA GLN A 156 9.61 2.28 -8.13
C GLN A 156 11.06 2.78 -8.03
N LEU A 157 11.83 2.27 -7.06
CA LEU A 157 13.25 2.60 -6.93
C LEU A 157 14.05 2.15 -8.15
N ALA A 158 13.87 0.92 -8.62
CA ALA A 158 14.54 0.41 -9.80
C ALA A 158 14.26 1.28 -11.04
N LYS A 159 13.00 1.69 -11.26
CA LYS A 159 12.62 2.58 -12.36
C LYS A 159 13.26 3.97 -12.27
N VAL A 160 13.41 4.54 -11.07
CA VAL A 160 14.13 5.81 -10.88
C VAL A 160 15.63 5.61 -11.17
N LEU A 161 16.22 4.53 -10.67
CA LEU A 161 17.65 4.26 -10.77
C LEU A 161 18.08 3.83 -12.17
N GLU A 162 17.20 3.22 -12.95
CA GLU A 162 17.42 2.98 -14.38
C GLU A 162 17.69 4.30 -15.13
N ASN A 163 16.94 5.36 -14.80
CA ASN A 163 17.03 6.65 -15.49
C ASN A 163 18.13 7.55 -14.89
N GLU A 164 18.27 7.56 -13.57
CA GLU A 164 19.09 8.56 -12.85
C GLU A 164 20.32 7.96 -12.15
N GLY A 165 20.34 6.64 -11.93
CA GLY A 165 21.32 5.97 -11.07
C GLY A 165 22.76 6.18 -11.50
N ARG A 166 23.05 6.07 -12.80
CA ARG A 166 24.41 6.31 -13.34
C ARG A 166 24.89 7.73 -13.08
N ASN A 167 24.03 8.73 -13.23
CA ASN A 167 24.37 10.13 -13.01
C ASN A 167 24.63 10.41 -11.52
N ILE A 168 23.80 9.82 -10.65
CA ILE A 168 23.95 9.93 -9.19
C ILE A 168 25.29 9.32 -8.76
N LEU A 169 25.61 8.11 -9.23
CA LEU A 169 26.88 7.44 -8.92
C LEU A 169 28.09 8.23 -9.44
N ALA A 170 28.02 8.77 -10.66
CA ALA A 170 29.08 9.58 -11.25
C ALA A 170 29.31 10.90 -10.49
N SER A 171 28.24 11.51 -9.97
CA SER A 171 28.34 12.74 -9.18
C SER A 171 29.04 12.55 -7.83
N GLY A 172 29.10 11.31 -7.32
CA GLY A 172 29.62 11.00 -5.98
C GLY A 172 28.80 11.63 -4.83
N GLY A 173 27.59 12.12 -5.12
CA GLY A 173 26.69 12.72 -4.16
C GLY A 173 26.15 11.75 -3.12
N VAL A 174 25.53 12.29 -2.07
CA VAL A 174 24.82 11.50 -1.05
C VAL A 174 23.46 11.13 -1.62
N PHE A 175 23.13 9.84 -1.64
CA PHE A 175 21.78 9.37 -1.96
C PHE A 175 20.99 9.15 -0.67
N THR A 176 19.74 9.62 -0.64
CA THR A 176 18.90 9.53 0.56
C THR A 176 17.80 8.48 0.37
N PHE A 177 17.80 7.45 1.20
CA PHE A 177 16.67 6.53 1.33
C PHE A 177 15.84 6.87 2.58
N SER A 178 14.53 6.61 2.51
CA SER A 178 13.71 6.55 3.72
C SER A 178 13.95 5.24 4.48
N PRO A 179 13.72 5.20 5.81
CA PRO A 179 13.79 3.95 6.57
C PRO A 179 12.92 2.84 5.98
N THR A 180 11.73 3.19 5.48
CA THR A 180 10.82 2.24 4.83
C THR A 180 11.38 1.72 3.52
N GLN A 181 12.06 2.54 2.72
CA GLN A 181 12.75 2.09 1.51
C GLN A 181 13.89 1.12 1.85
N MET A 182 14.72 1.44 2.84
CA MET A 182 15.79 0.55 3.32
C MET A 182 15.25 -0.80 3.80
N TYR A 183 14.16 -0.77 4.56
CA TYR A 183 13.46 -1.99 4.98
C TYR A 183 12.94 -2.80 3.79
N CYS A 184 12.30 -2.14 2.82
CA CYS A 184 11.78 -2.83 1.64
C CYS A 184 12.91 -3.48 0.84
N ILE A 185 14.04 -2.80 0.62
CA ILE A 185 15.21 -3.39 -0.06
C ILE A 185 15.68 -4.66 0.67
N THR A 186 15.80 -4.58 2.00
CA THR A 186 16.20 -5.72 2.84
C THR A 186 15.22 -6.88 2.74
N ARG A 187 13.92 -6.59 2.80
CA ARG A 187 12.87 -7.61 2.73
C ARG A 187 12.74 -8.24 1.36
N GLN A 188 12.95 -7.48 0.28
CA GLN A 188 12.84 -8.00 -1.08
C GLN A 188 13.81 -9.17 -1.32
N LEU A 189 15.01 -9.12 -0.75
CA LEU A 189 16.00 -10.20 -0.83
C LEU A 189 15.62 -11.45 -0.02
N GLN A 190 14.69 -11.31 0.93
CA GLN A 190 14.21 -12.41 1.78
C GLN A 190 12.90 -13.02 1.26
N LEU A 191 12.23 -12.36 0.30
CA LEU A 191 11.03 -12.92 -0.29
C LEU A 191 11.43 -14.14 -1.14
N PRO A 192 10.61 -15.21 -1.15
CA PRO A 192 10.81 -16.32 -2.06
C PRO A 192 11.00 -15.75 -3.46
N HIS A 193 12.00 -16.27 -4.18
CA HIS A 193 12.40 -15.77 -5.50
C HIS A 193 11.25 -15.99 -6.48
N VAL A 194 10.33 -15.04 -6.53
CA VAL A 194 9.04 -15.20 -7.17
C VAL A 194 9.02 -14.32 -8.40
N ALA A 195 9.00 -15.00 -9.54
CA ALA A 195 8.55 -14.47 -10.82
C ALA A 195 9.36 -13.29 -11.41
N ILE A 196 10.70 -13.38 -11.43
CA ILE A 196 11.51 -12.57 -12.38
C ILE A 196 11.39 -13.14 -13.81
N GLN A 197 10.85 -14.34 -13.98
CA GLN A 197 10.67 -14.95 -15.29
C GLN A 197 9.20 -15.30 -15.49
N GLN A 198 8.64 -14.75 -16.57
CA GLN A 198 7.33 -15.05 -17.17
C GLN A 198 6.13 -14.29 -16.56
N SER A 199 5.95 -13.05 -17.00
CA SER A 199 4.61 -12.56 -17.29
C SER A 199 4.16 -13.17 -18.62
N ASP A 200 3.12 -13.99 -18.59
CA ASP A 200 2.33 -14.25 -19.78
C ASP A 200 1.81 -12.90 -20.28
N THR A 201 2.26 -12.54 -21.47
CA THR A 201 2.05 -11.26 -22.13
C THR A 201 0.60 -11.16 -22.59
N SER A 202 -0.30 -10.75 -21.69
CA SER A 202 -1.69 -10.45 -22.07
C SER A 202 -2.20 -9.10 -21.59
N ASN A 203 -1.46 -8.35 -20.76
CA ASN A 203 -1.83 -6.99 -20.36
C ASN A 203 -0.71 -5.98 -20.68
N PRO A 204 -0.95 -5.00 -21.58
CA PRO A 204 0.05 -4.04 -22.06
C PRO A 204 0.31 -2.88 -21.08
N GLY A 205 0.37 -3.16 -19.78
CA GLY A 205 0.58 -2.14 -18.73
C GLY A 205 1.43 -2.57 -17.54
N ASP A 206 1.82 -3.84 -17.45
CA ASP A 206 2.73 -4.35 -16.42
C ASP A 206 4.14 -4.34 -17.01
N GLU A 207 4.76 -3.16 -17.10
CA GLU A 207 6.17 -3.02 -17.49
C GLU A 207 7.00 -3.88 -16.53
N MET A 208 7.67 -4.91 -17.05
CA MET A 208 8.56 -5.75 -16.27
C MET A 208 9.74 -4.89 -15.82
N VAL A 209 9.74 -4.48 -14.55
CA VAL A 209 10.82 -3.67 -13.98
C VAL A 209 11.97 -4.58 -13.57
N ASP A 210 13.14 -4.38 -14.19
CA ASP A 210 14.37 -5.06 -13.81
C ASP A 210 14.91 -4.49 -12.48
N LEU A 211 14.89 -5.31 -11.42
CA LEU A 211 15.45 -4.94 -10.12
C LEU A 211 17.00 -4.88 -10.14
N GLY A 212 17.65 -5.35 -11.19
CA GLY A 212 19.10 -5.26 -11.38
C GLY A 212 19.62 -3.84 -11.21
N TYR A 213 18.94 -2.84 -11.78
CA TYR A 213 19.32 -1.43 -11.62
C TYR A 213 19.36 -0.97 -10.15
N LEU A 214 18.45 -1.47 -9.32
CA LEU A 214 18.45 -1.19 -7.89
C LEU A 214 19.63 -1.88 -7.21
N TYR A 215 19.87 -3.16 -7.50
CA TYR A 215 20.92 -3.94 -6.86
C TYR A 215 22.33 -3.51 -7.25
N ASP A 216 22.56 -3.17 -8.51
CA ASP A 216 23.83 -2.63 -8.99
C ASP A 216 24.10 -1.27 -8.32
N PHE A 217 23.08 -0.41 -8.28
CA PHE A 217 23.19 0.90 -7.64
C PHE A 217 23.55 0.81 -6.16
N ILE A 218 22.87 -0.03 -5.36
CA ILE A 218 23.19 -0.16 -3.92
C ILE A 218 24.57 -0.77 -3.68
N GLN A 219 25.06 -1.63 -4.59
CA GLN A 219 26.40 -2.21 -4.48
C GLN A 219 27.51 -1.17 -4.75
N GLU A 220 27.25 -0.20 -5.63
CA GLU A 220 28.20 0.86 -6.00
C GLU A 220 28.10 2.14 -5.15
N LEU A 221 27.00 2.32 -4.41
CA LEU A 221 26.74 3.53 -3.63
C LEU A 221 27.80 3.73 -2.51
N LYS A 222 28.46 4.91 -2.53
CA LYS A 222 29.52 5.28 -1.57
C LYS A 222 29.05 6.13 -0.39
N SER A 223 28.03 6.96 -0.59
CA SER A 223 27.52 7.87 0.44
C SER A 223 26.01 7.74 0.55
N LEU A 224 25.55 7.30 1.72
CA LEU A 224 24.14 7.06 2.02
C LEU A 224 23.67 7.99 3.14
N CYS A 225 22.51 8.59 2.98
CA CYS A 225 21.75 9.18 4.07
C CYS A 225 20.45 8.39 4.30
N VAL A 226 20.12 8.10 5.55
CA VAL A 226 18.82 7.51 5.90
C VAL A 226 18.01 8.56 6.65
N SER A 227 17.02 9.15 5.96
CA SER A 227 16.22 10.23 6.52
C SER A 227 14.73 9.90 6.45
N GLY A 228 14.02 10.03 7.57
CA GLY A 228 12.57 9.96 7.58
C GLY A 228 12.00 11.11 6.75
N VAL A 229 11.10 10.80 5.81
CA VAL A 229 10.50 11.83 4.97
C VAL A 229 9.63 12.70 5.86
N ALA A 230 10.15 13.85 6.29
CA ALA A 230 9.35 14.90 6.92
C ALA A 230 8.47 15.58 5.84
N SER A 231 7.49 14.86 5.32
CA SER A 231 6.48 15.43 4.43
C SER A 231 5.66 16.43 5.23
N ARG A 232 5.92 17.73 5.02
CA ARG A 232 5.24 18.85 5.69
C ARG A 232 3.73 18.90 5.41
N SER A 233 3.18 18.04 4.56
CA SER A 233 1.77 17.98 4.19
C SER A 233 0.96 16.84 4.84
N SER A 234 1.60 15.94 5.58
CA SER A 234 0.92 14.79 6.20
C SER A 234 1.10 14.83 7.71
N PRO A 235 0.05 15.13 8.51
CA PRO A 235 0.13 15.06 9.98
C PRO A 235 0.25 13.62 10.51
N CYS A 236 0.36 12.65 9.61
CA CYS A 236 0.50 11.24 9.93
C CYS A 236 1.99 10.96 9.90
N GLN A 237 2.64 11.17 11.05
CA GLN A 237 3.98 10.66 11.31
C GLN A 237 4.06 9.24 10.75
N GLU A 238 5.03 9.00 9.87
CA GLU A 238 5.71 7.72 9.85
C GLU A 238 6.16 7.51 11.30
N LEU A 239 5.33 6.90 12.16
CA LEU A 239 5.88 6.27 13.35
C LEU A 239 6.77 5.23 12.73
N ILE A 240 8.06 5.51 12.79
CA ILE A 240 9.15 4.63 12.38
C ILE A 240 8.72 3.26 12.87
N SER A 241 8.23 2.43 11.95
CA SER A 241 8.07 1.03 12.24
C SER A 241 9.47 0.61 12.66
N ASN A 242 9.62 -0.03 13.82
CA ASN A 242 10.89 -0.59 14.31
C ASN A 242 11.34 -1.75 13.39
N GLN A 243 11.42 -1.46 12.11
CA GLN A 243 11.69 -2.31 10.99
C GLN A 243 13.19 -2.21 10.77
N ALA A 244 13.89 -3.26 11.19
CA ALA A 244 15.32 -3.38 10.96
C ALA A 244 15.59 -3.51 9.46
N PHE A 245 16.60 -2.79 8.98
CA PHE A 245 17.11 -2.88 7.62
C PHE A 245 18.60 -3.22 7.65
N ASP A 246 19.07 -3.91 6.62
CA ASP A 246 20.43 -4.43 6.54
C ASP A 246 21.33 -3.49 5.74
N ILE A 247 22.30 -2.89 6.44
CA ILE A 247 23.28 -1.96 5.84
C ILE A 247 24.39 -2.75 5.12
N SER A 248 24.57 -4.03 5.41
CA SER A 248 25.60 -4.87 4.77
C SER A 248 25.36 -5.08 3.26
N LEU A 249 24.17 -4.76 2.78
CA LEU A 249 23.82 -4.75 1.37
C LEU A 249 24.65 -3.74 0.55
N PHE A 250 25.16 -2.69 1.18
CA PHE A 250 25.90 -1.60 0.54
C PHE A 250 27.42 -1.85 0.61
N LYS A 251 27.93 -2.72 -0.26
CA LYS A 251 29.33 -3.18 -0.21
C LYS A 251 30.38 -2.07 -0.39
N SER A 252 30.05 -1.04 -1.17
CA SER A 252 30.95 0.09 -1.44
C SER A 252 30.75 1.27 -0.51
N LEU A 253 29.95 1.14 0.55
CA LEU A 253 29.58 2.24 1.42
C LEU A 253 30.78 2.75 2.23
N GLN A 254 31.02 4.06 2.15
CA GLN A 254 32.11 4.76 2.85
C GLN A 254 31.57 5.76 3.88
N LYS A 255 30.38 6.34 3.64
CA LYS A 255 29.77 7.36 4.50
C LYS A 255 28.30 7.05 4.75
N LEU A 256 27.90 7.01 6.02
CA LEU A 256 26.51 6.92 6.46
C LEU A 256 26.14 8.18 7.25
N GLN A 257 25.03 8.82 6.88
CA GLN A 257 24.52 10.06 7.48
C GLN A 257 23.09 9.92 7.99
#